data_AF-A0A2P7TEW3-F1
#
_entry.id   AF-A0A2P7TEW3-F1
#
_cell.length_a   1.000
_cell.length_b   1.000
_cell.length_c   1.000
_cell.angle_alpha   90.00
_cell.angle_beta   90.00
_cell.angle_gamma   90.00
#
_symmetry.space_group_name_H-M   'P 1'
#
loop_
_entity.id
_entity.type
_entity.pdbx_description
1 polymer ?
#
loop_
_entity_poly.entity_id
_entity_poly.type
_entity_poly.pdbx_seq_one_letter_code
_entity_poly.pdbx_strand_id
1 'polypeptide(L)'
;MKVPNNNFKFIRTEKFDISQTEFADLLGITRGKVGSYEENRADVPVDIMQKLVKLYNTTFVPHITIDILINHDLRQGDLFSTDGNHTQPGSADLQGKNLEVRNLVITTTETGKENIEFVDAENVKASAGYLNGYADREFIANLPKFRLPFLPDNATYRAFKIKGDSMLPLPSGSIVIGEYVQDWENLKSGDTYIVISKNEGIVYKRVTNLLKQRGVLLMVSDNPAYEPYAIGALEIVEIWKAKAFIINDTYIGDSLWERLFAEIASLRAELKRLKGSNDKDDKLLN
;
A
#
# COMPACT_ATOMS: atom_id res chain seq x y z
N MET A 1 2.24 -6.48 -34.00
CA MET A 1 2.71 -5.20 -33.46
C MET A 1 3.60 -5.51 -32.27
N LYS A 2 4.83 -4.98 -32.19
CA LYS A 2 5.76 -5.32 -31.10
C LYS A 2 5.21 -4.76 -29.77
N VAL A 3 5.32 -5.54 -28.69
CA VAL A 3 4.80 -5.17 -27.35
C VAL A 3 5.32 -3.80 -26.87
N PRO A 4 6.64 -3.48 -26.97
CA PRO A 4 7.14 -2.15 -26.62
C PRO A 4 6.46 -1.01 -27.40
N ASN A 5 6.22 -1.18 -28.70
CA ASN A 5 5.61 -0.17 -29.56
C ASN A 5 4.13 0.04 -29.24
N ASN A 6 3.40 -1.05 -28.90
CA ASN A 6 2.04 -0.97 -28.39
C ASN A 6 1.98 -0.16 -27.09
N ASN A 7 2.87 -0.50 -26.15
CA ASN A 7 2.94 0.17 -24.84
C ASN A 7 3.32 1.64 -24.98
N PHE A 8 4.25 1.97 -25.89
CA PHE A 8 4.64 3.34 -26.20
C PHE A 8 3.43 4.18 -26.63
N LYS A 9 2.64 3.67 -27.57
CA LYS A 9 1.41 4.33 -28.03
C LYS A 9 0.37 4.44 -26.91
N PHE A 10 0.17 3.36 -26.16
CA PHE A 10 -0.80 3.30 -25.06
C PHE A 10 -0.49 4.34 -23.97
N ILE A 11 0.78 4.44 -23.54
CA ILE A 11 1.18 5.42 -22.53
C ILE A 11 0.88 6.85 -23.01
N ARG A 12 1.16 7.19 -24.27
CA ARG A 12 0.82 8.53 -24.78
C ARG A 12 -0.69 8.78 -24.82
N THR A 13 -1.45 7.83 -25.37
CA THR A 13 -2.87 8.04 -25.72
C THR A 13 -3.81 7.85 -24.55
N GLU A 14 -3.65 6.77 -23.79
CA GLU A 14 -4.62 6.39 -22.75
C GLU A 14 -4.20 6.85 -21.35
N LYS A 15 -2.90 7.10 -21.12
CA LYS A 15 -2.40 7.54 -19.81
C LYS A 15 -2.22 9.05 -19.75
N PHE A 16 -1.41 9.60 -20.66
CA PHE A 16 -1.16 11.05 -20.68
C PHE A 16 -2.20 11.83 -21.47
N ASP A 17 -2.84 11.22 -22.46
CA ASP A 17 -3.78 11.87 -23.41
C ASP A 17 -3.22 13.16 -24.03
N ILE A 18 -2.00 13.08 -24.57
CA ILE A 18 -1.28 14.22 -25.18
C ILE A 18 -0.94 13.97 -26.64
N SER A 19 -0.64 15.04 -27.36
CA SER A 19 -0.26 14.98 -28.77
C SER A 19 1.11 14.30 -28.98
N GLN A 20 1.35 13.82 -30.20
CA GLN A 20 2.67 13.24 -30.56
C GLN A 20 3.81 14.27 -30.43
N THR A 21 3.52 15.56 -30.59
CA THR A 21 4.51 16.63 -30.47
C THR A 21 4.91 16.81 -29.00
N GLU A 22 3.93 16.98 -28.11
CA GLU A 22 4.18 17.15 -26.67
C GLU A 22 4.88 15.92 -26.07
N PHE A 23 4.47 14.72 -26.50
CA PHE A 23 5.13 13.49 -26.05
C PHE A 23 6.58 13.38 -26.55
N ALA A 24 6.86 13.88 -27.76
CA ALA A 24 8.21 13.94 -28.29
C ALA A 24 9.07 14.89 -27.45
N ASP A 25 8.53 16.04 -27.06
CA ASP A 25 9.22 17.03 -26.23
C ASP A 25 9.54 16.46 -24.83
N LEU A 26 8.60 15.76 -24.19
CA LEU A 26 8.81 15.10 -22.89
C LEU A 26 9.90 14.02 -22.92
N LEU A 27 10.03 13.30 -24.04
CA LEU A 27 11.04 12.24 -24.21
C LEU A 27 12.36 12.76 -24.83
N GLY A 28 12.38 14.02 -25.27
CA GLY A 28 13.53 14.61 -25.98
C GLY A 28 13.81 13.94 -27.32
N ILE A 29 12.77 13.62 -28.09
CA ILE A 29 12.85 13.06 -29.45
C ILE A 29 12.06 13.91 -30.44
N THR A 30 12.15 13.60 -31.74
CA THR A 30 11.35 14.31 -32.76
C THR A 30 9.98 13.67 -32.92
N ARG A 31 8.95 14.47 -33.25
CA ARG A 31 7.59 13.97 -33.58
C ARG A 31 7.61 12.83 -34.62
N GLY A 32 8.49 12.93 -35.62
CA GLY A 32 8.64 11.90 -36.66
C GLY A 32 9.09 10.54 -36.09
N LYS A 33 9.92 10.54 -35.05
CA LYS A 33 10.32 9.31 -34.34
C LYS A 33 9.15 8.71 -33.54
N VAL A 34 8.38 9.54 -32.83
CA VAL A 34 7.15 9.10 -32.14
C VAL A 34 6.21 8.37 -33.09
N GLY A 35 5.87 8.99 -34.23
CA GLY A 35 5.02 8.36 -35.24
C GLY A 35 5.61 7.07 -35.80
N SER A 36 6.92 7.04 -36.07
CA SER A 36 7.60 5.84 -36.57
C SER A 36 7.55 4.67 -35.58
N TYR A 37 7.62 4.95 -34.27
CA TYR A 37 7.47 3.94 -33.23
C TYR A 37 6.02 3.46 -33.11
N GLU A 38 5.04 4.37 -33.07
CA GLU A 38 3.61 4.01 -32.95
C GLU A 38 3.10 3.19 -34.15
N GLU A 39 3.61 3.47 -35.35
CA GLU A 39 3.27 2.78 -36.59
C GLU A 39 4.11 1.52 -36.84
N ASN A 40 5.04 1.18 -35.92
CA ASN A 40 5.95 0.04 -36.02
C ASN A 40 6.86 0.08 -37.26
N ARG A 41 7.14 1.28 -37.78
CA ARG A 41 8.17 1.51 -38.80
C ARG A 41 9.59 1.45 -38.22
N ALA A 42 9.72 1.67 -36.91
CA ALA A 42 10.97 1.53 -36.17
C ALA A 42 10.71 0.94 -34.78
N ASP A 43 11.71 0.29 -34.21
CA ASP A 43 11.68 -0.21 -32.83
C ASP A 43 12.00 0.90 -31.84
N VAL A 44 11.40 0.84 -30.65
CA VAL A 44 11.72 1.77 -29.55
C VAL A 44 13.09 1.39 -28.97
N PRO A 45 14.11 2.27 -29.02
CA PRO A 45 15.41 2.00 -28.44
C PRO A 45 15.39 1.95 -26.90
N VAL A 46 16.36 1.26 -26.29
CA VAL A 46 16.43 1.06 -24.83
C VAL A 46 16.52 2.39 -24.06
N ASP A 47 17.25 3.39 -24.58
CA ASP A 47 17.35 4.72 -23.97
C ASP A 47 16.01 5.45 -23.96
N ILE A 48 15.18 5.26 -25.00
CA ILE A 48 13.83 5.82 -25.06
C ILE A 48 12.89 5.05 -24.12
N MET A 49 13.02 3.73 -24.03
CA MET A 49 12.28 2.93 -23.06
C MET A 49 12.58 3.36 -21.62
N GLN A 50 13.85 3.64 -21.29
CA GLN A 50 14.25 4.16 -19.97
C GLN A 50 13.57 5.50 -19.65
N LYS A 51 13.61 6.43 -20.61
CA LYS A 51 12.94 7.73 -20.45
C LYS A 51 11.43 7.59 -20.32
N LEU A 52 10.83 6.69 -21.07
CA LEU A 52 9.40 6.41 -21.01
C LEU A 52 8.98 5.85 -19.65
N VAL A 53 9.73 4.88 -19.13
CA VAL A 53 9.52 4.32 -17.79
C VAL A 53 9.65 5.41 -16.73
N LYS A 54 10.68 6.26 -16.83
CA LYS A 54 10.87 7.38 -15.91
C LYS A 54 9.70 8.35 -15.95
N LEU A 55 9.27 8.76 -17.16
CA LEU A 55 8.14 9.66 -17.36
C LEU A 55 6.83 9.07 -16.82
N TYR A 56 6.58 7.79 -17.06
CA TYR A 56 5.40 7.12 -16.53
C TYR A 56 5.44 7.09 -14.99
N ASN A 57 6.56 6.67 -14.41
CA ASN A 57 6.69 6.53 -12.95
C ASN A 57 6.71 7.87 -12.20
N THR A 58 6.93 9.00 -12.87
CA THR A 58 6.77 10.31 -12.23
C THR A 58 5.31 10.72 -12.02
N THR A 59 4.37 10.09 -12.71
CA THR A 59 2.97 10.54 -12.75
C THR A 59 1.99 9.44 -12.37
N PHE A 60 2.30 8.18 -12.65
CA PHE A 60 1.35 7.08 -12.54
C PHE A 60 1.83 5.97 -11.61
N VAL A 61 0.88 5.47 -10.84
CA VAL A 61 1.01 4.27 -10.01
C VAL A 61 0.02 3.22 -10.56
N PRO A 62 0.38 1.93 -10.65
CA PRO A 62 1.64 1.30 -10.21
C PRO A 62 2.82 1.62 -11.11
N HIS A 63 4.01 1.78 -10.53
CA HIS A 63 5.25 1.97 -11.29
C HIS A 63 5.56 0.76 -12.17
N ILE A 64 6.13 1.01 -13.35
CA ILE A 64 6.52 -0.01 -14.33
C ILE A 64 8.04 -0.08 -14.45
N THR A 65 8.54 -1.20 -15.00
CA THR A 65 9.96 -1.42 -15.33
C THR A 65 10.13 -1.56 -16.84
N ILE A 66 11.38 -1.55 -17.31
CA ILE A 66 11.70 -1.81 -18.72
C ILE A 66 11.28 -3.24 -19.10
N ASP A 67 11.46 -4.21 -18.20
CA ASP A 67 11.08 -5.59 -18.44
C ASP A 67 9.58 -5.72 -18.71
N ILE A 68 8.76 -5.07 -17.87
CA ILE A 68 7.31 -4.98 -18.06
C ILE A 68 6.98 -4.35 -19.42
N LEU A 69 7.65 -3.25 -19.78
CA LEU A 69 7.41 -2.56 -21.04
C LEU A 69 7.73 -3.44 -22.26
N ILE A 70 8.68 -4.36 -22.14
CA ILE A 70 9.09 -5.27 -23.21
C ILE A 70 8.20 -6.50 -23.29
N ASN A 71 7.88 -7.09 -22.15
CA ASN A 71 7.32 -8.44 -22.08
C ASN A 71 5.79 -8.44 -21.90
N HIS A 72 5.17 -7.34 -21.43
CA HIS A 72 3.75 -7.32 -21.03
C HIS A 72 2.97 -6.22 -21.75
N ASP A 73 1.74 -6.50 -22.18
CA ASP A 73 0.86 -5.51 -22.82
C ASP A 73 0.10 -4.70 -21.77
N LEU A 74 0.45 -3.43 -21.61
CA LEU A 74 -0.13 -2.53 -20.60
C LEU A 74 -1.63 -2.25 -20.84
N ARG A 75 -2.16 -2.55 -22.03
CA ARG A 75 -3.57 -2.35 -22.39
C ARG A 75 -4.49 -3.41 -21.79
N GLN A 76 -3.98 -4.63 -21.59
CA GLN A 76 -4.81 -5.78 -21.25
C GLN A 76 -5.09 -5.88 -19.75
N GLY A 77 -4.59 -4.94 -18.94
CA GLY A 77 -4.60 -5.08 -17.48
C GLY A 77 -3.65 -6.20 -17.00
N ASP A 78 -2.88 -6.78 -17.91
CA ASP A 78 -1.97 -7.92 -17.74
C ASP A 78 -0.74 -7.62 -16.88
N LEU A 79 -0.67 -6.48 -16.22
CA LEU A 79 0.25 -6.32 -15.10
C LEU A 79 -0.06 -7.34 -13.98
N PHE A 80 -1.27 -7.94 -13.97
CA PHE A 80 -1.76 -8.82 -12.90
C PHE A 80 -2.57 -10.05 -13.39
N SER A 81 -2.42 -10.49 -14.64
CA SER A 81 -3.19 -11.65 -15.13
C SER A 81 -2.62 -13.01 -14.71
N THR A 82 -3.56 -13.92 -14.47
CA THR A 82 -3.48 -15.18 -13.75
C THR A 82 -3.17 -16.38 -14.65
N ASP A 83 -2.23 -16.27 -15.59
CA ASP A 83 -1.82 -17.45 -16.35
C ASP A 83 -0.67 -18.15 -15.63
N GLY A 84 -1.06 -19.11 -14.79
CA GLY A 84 -0.24 -19.86 -13.84
C GLY A 84 0.90 -20.71 -14.41
N ASN A 85 1.41 -20.40 -15.60
CA ASN A 85 2.50 -21.13 -16.24
C ASN A 85 3.72 -20.29 -16.64
N HIS A 86 3.71 -18.96 -16.49
CA HIS A 86 4.91 -18.15 -16.78
C HIS A 86 5.11 -17.05 -15.74
N THR A 87 5.97 -17.32 -14.76
CA THR A 87 6.56 -16.29 -13.93
C THR A 87 7.56 -15.49 -14.78
N GLN A 88 7.36 -14.18 -14.94
CA GLN A 88 8.38 -13.26 -15.46
C GLN A 88 8.47 -11.98 -14.60
N PRO A 89 9.61 -11.27 -14.62
CA PRO A 89 9.95 -10.22 -13.67
C PRO A 89 9.13 -8.94 -13.91
N GLY A 90 7.92 -8.89 -13.38
CA GLY A 90 7.02 -7.75 -13.61
C GLY A 90 5.58 -7.95 -13.21
N SER A 91 5.16 -9.21 -13.00
CA SER A 91 3.89 -9.53 -12.33
C SER A 91 4.11 -9.54 -10.83
N ALA A 92 3.47 -8.65 -10.07
CA ALA A 92 3.41 -8.80 -8.62
C ALA A 92 2.69 -10.12 -8.32
N ASP A 93 3.36 -11.08 -7.67
CA ASP A 93 2.77 -12.38 -7.35
C ASP A 93 1.65 -12.22 -6.32
N LEU A 94 0.43 -12.00 -6.78
CA LEU A 94 -0.70 -11.72 -5.89
C LEU A 94 -1.13 -12.96 -5.09
N GLN A 95 -0.79 -14.17 -5.53
CA GLN A 95 -1.25 -15.43 -4.92
C GLN A 95 -0.19 -16.09 -4.03
N GLY A 96 1.00 -15.51 -3.90
CA GLY A 96 2.09 -16.05 -3.08
C GLY A 96 2.68 -17.37 -3.60
N LYS A 97 2.58 -17.64 -4.90
CA LYS A 97 3.08 -18.88 -5.53
C LYS A 97 4.57 -18.85 -5.85
N ASN A 98 5.19 -17.67 -5.92
CA ASN A 98 6.63 -17.50 -6.08
C ASN A 98 7.31 -17.43 -4.72
N LEU A 99 7.60 -18.63 -4.20
CA LEU A 99 8.36 -18.85 -2.96
C LEU A 99 9.77 -18.22 -3.00
N GLU A 100 10.37 -18.01 -4.18
CA GLU A 100 11.73 -17.47 -4.31
C GLU A 100 11.89 -16.00 -3.89
N VAL A 101 10.83 -15.19 -3.94
CA VAL A 101 10.90 -13.74 -3.66
C VAL A 101 10.39 -13.38 -2.27
N ARG A 102 9.67 -14.29 -1.59
CA ARG A 102 9.06 -14.07 -0.27
C ARG A 102 9.59 -15.06 0.76
N ASN A 103 10.92 -15.11 0.94
CA ASN A 103 11.51 -15.84 2.05
C ASN A 103 11.18 -15.13 3.38
N LEU A 104 9.97 -15.34 3.88
CA LEU A 104 9.57 -14.90 5.21
C LEU A 104 10.37 -15.70 6.22
N VAL A 105 11.30 -15.04 6.90
CA VAL A 105 11.98 -15.67 8.03
C VAL A 105 11.03 -15.64 9.22
N ILE A 106 10.74 -16.81 9.75
CA ILE A 106 9.99 -17.02 10.99
C ILE A 106 10.90 -17.65 12.03
N THR A 107 10.69 -17.33 13.30
CA THR A 107 11.43 -17.95 14.39
C THR A 107 10.54 -18.91 15.17
N THR A 108 10.99 -20.14 15.37
CA THR A 108 10.25 -21.17 16.12
C THR A 108 10.87 -21.42 17.50
N THR A 109 10.04 -21.84 18.45
CA THR A 109 10.48 -22.37 19.74
C THR A 109 11.08 -23.78 19.59
N GLU A 110 11.72 -24.29 20.65
CA GLU A 110 12.21 -25.69 20.72
C GLU A 110 11.08 -26.72 20.48
N THR A 111 9.83 -26.33 20.72
CA THR A 111 8.63 -27.15 20.48
C THR A 111 8.05 -27.02 19.06
N GLY A 112 8.72 -26.30 18.16
CA GLY A 112 8.29 -26.10 16.78
C GLY A 112 7.18 -25.06 16.58
N LYS A 113 6.72 -24.38 17.64
CA LYS A 113 5.69 -23.33 17.55
C LYS A 113 6.30 -21.99 17.13
N GLU A 114 5.63 -21.25 16.24
CA GLU A 114 6.05 -19.92 15.78
C GLU A 114 6.01 -18.86 16.90
N ASN A 115 6.99 -17.95 16.87
CA ASN A 115 7.03 -16.75 17.72
C ASN A 115 6.45 -15.55 16.97
N ILE A 116 6.00 -14.55 17.73
CA ILE A 116 5.64 -13.24 17.18
C ILE A 116 6.87 -12.35 17.30
N GLU A 117 7.48 -11.98 16.18
CA GLU A 117 8.57 -11.01 16.18
C GLU A 117 8.03 -9.58 16.37
N PHE A 118 8.70 -8.80 17.22
CA PHE A 118 8.38 -7.40 17.46
C PHE A 118 9.29 -6.49 16.65
N VAL A 119 8.70 -5.70 15.76
CA VAL A 119 9.37 -4.68 14.95
C VAL A 119 8.98 -3.31 15.49
N ASP A 120 9.97 -2.60 16.04
CA ASP A 120 9.80 -1.21 16.45
C ASP A 120 9.94 -0.29 15.22
N ALA A 121 8.82 0.09 14.60
CA ALA A 121 8.86 0.98 13.45
C ALA A 121 9.21 2.43 13.81
N GLU A 122 9.25 2.81 15.10
CA GLU A 122 9.70 4.14 15.53
C GLU A 122 11.23 4.25 15.56
N ASN A 123 11.92 3.13 15.85
CA ASN A 123 13.36 3.11 15.81
C ASN A 123 13.84 3.07 14.35
N VAL A 124 14.34 4.21 13.87
CA VAL A 124 14.84 4.36 12.49
C VAL A 124 15.85 3.27 12.11
N LYS A 125 16.66 2.78 13.05
CA LYS A 125 17.59 1.67 12.79
C LYS A 125 16.89 0.33 12.66
N ALA A 126 15.86 0.07 13.47
CA ALA A 126 15.07 -1.17 13.39
C ALA A 126 14.18 -1.18 12.14
N SER A 127 13.54 -0.06 11.81
CA SER A 127 12.76 0.13 10.59
C SER A 127 13.64 0.04 9.34
N ALA A 128 14.77 0.78 9.28
CA ALA A 128 15.69 0.70 8.15
C ALA A 128 16.37 -0.69 8.06
N GLY A 129 16.71 -1.31 9.19
CA GLY A 129 17.25 -2.67 9.21
C GLY A 129 16.25 -3.70 8.69
N TYR A 130 14.99 -3.60 9.09
CA TYR A 130 13.92 -4.47 8.61
C TYR A 130 13.61 -4.24 7.11
N LEU A 131 13.55 -2.99 6.67
CA LEU A 131 13.31 -2.66 5.25
C LEU A 131 14.46 -3.10 4.34
N ASN A 132 15.70 -3.05 4.82
CA ASN A 132 16.88 -3.48 4.06
C ASN A 132 17.21 -4.98 4.22
N GLY A 133 16.66 -5.64 5.24
CA GLY A 133 17.03 -6.98 5.69
C GLY A 133 15.86 -7.93 5.96
N TYR A 134 14.73 -7.76 5.26
CA TYR A 134 13.52 -8.61 5.41
C TYR A 134 13.77 -10.13 5.23
N ALA A 135 14.86 -10.50 4.55
CA ALA A 135 15.29 -11.89 4.36
C ALA A 135 16.51 -12.29 5.23
N ASP A 136 17.05 -11.37 6.03
CA ASP A 136 18.20 -11.62 6.89
C ASP A 136 17.77 -12.36 8.16
N ARG A 137 18.18 -13.63 8.24
CA ARG A 137 17.84 -14.51 9.37
C ARG A 137 18.46 -14.04 10.67
N GLU A 138 19.65 -13.45 10.65
CA GLU A 138 20.32 -13.00 11.87
C GLU A 138 19.62 -11.78 12.46
N PHE A 139 19.17 -10.85 11.61
CA PHE A 139 18.41 -9.69 12.06
C PHE A 139 17.07 -10.10 12.68
N ILE A 140 16.29 -10.94 11.98
CA ILE A 140 14.97 -11.40 12.46
C ILE A 140 15.11 -12.27 13.72
N ALA A 141 16.17 -13.06 13.83
CA ALA A 141 16.45 -13.84 15.03
C ALA A 141 16.71 -12.98 16.29
N ASN A 142 17.24 -11.77 16.12
CA ASN A 142 17.54 -10.84 17.22
C ASN A 142 16.37 -9.94 17.62
N LEU A 143 15.25 -9.96 16.88
CA LEU A 143 14.06 -9.20 17.27
C LEU A 143 13.48 -9.73 18.59
N PRO A 144 12.94 -8.85 19.47
CA PRO A 144 12.21 -9.30 20.65
C PRO A 144 11.03 -10.18 20.23
N LYS A 145 10.82 -11.27 20.96
CA LYS A 145 9.81 -12.29 20.64
C LYS A 145 8.85 -12.47 21.79
N PHE A 146 7.57 -12.61 21.48
CA PHE A 146 6.55 -12.99 22.45
C PHE A 146 5.51 -13.90 21.79
N ARG A 147 4.59 -14.47 22.59
CA ARG A 147 3.50 -15.32 22.09
C ARG A 147 2.19 -14.92 22.75
N LEU A 148 1.11 -14.99 21.99
CA LEU A 148 -0.25 -14.73 22.46
C LEU A 148 -1.04 -16.04 22.39
N PRO A 149 -1.45 -16.62 23.53
CA PRO A 149 -1.99 -17.98 23.58
C PRO A 149 -3.38 -18.14 22.93
N PHE A 150 -4.06 -17.04 22.60
CA PHE A 150 -5.38 -17.04 21.98
C PHE A 150 -5.34 -16.95 20.44
N LEU A 151 -4.16 -16.74 19.85
CA LEU A 151 -4.03 -16.70 18.39
C LEU A 151 -3.90 -18.13 17.83
N PRO A 152 -4.57 -18.43 16.70
CA PRO A 152 -4.44 -19.72 16.03
C PRO A 152 -2.98 -20.09 15.72
N ASP A 153 -2.54 -21.29 16.08
CA ASP A 153 -1.17 -21.77 15.82
C ASP A 153 -0.89 -22.04 14.31
N ASN A 154 -1.89 -21.92 13.43
CA ASN A 154 -1.80 -22.19 11.98
C ASN A 154 -1.54 -20.94 11.12
N ALA A 155 -1.15 -19.83 11.73
CA ALA A 155 -0.87 -18.59 11.02
C ALA A 155 0.37 -17.90 11.60
N THR A 156 1.08 -17.19 10.72
CA THR A 156 2.26 -16.42 11.10
C THR A 156 1.87 -15.01 11.53
N TYR A 157 2.40 -14.57 12.67
CA TYR A 157 2.10 -13.27 13.25
C TYR A 157 3.37 -12.45 13.44
N ARG A 158 3.24 -11.14 13.24
CA ARG A 158 4.29 -10.16 13.54
C ARG A 158 3.67 -8.93 14.18
N ALA A 159 4.39 -8.34 15.14
CA ALA A 159 3.92 -7.17 15.87
C ALA A 159 4.72 -5.95 15.44
N PHE A 160 4.02 -4.86 15.16
CA PHE A 160 4.62 -3.63 14.66
C PHE A 160 4.22 -2.47 15.55
N LYS A 161 5.21 -1.74 16.09
CA LYS A 161 4.93 -0.48 16.75
C LYS A 161 4.62 0.58 15.69
N ILE A 162 3.40 1.12 15.67
CA ILE A 162 2.98 2.10 14.68
C ILE A 162 3.33 3.52 15.12
N LYS A 163 3.58 4.39 14.14
CA LYS A 163 3.90 5.80 14.36
C LYS A 163 2.87 6.71 13.68
N GLY A 164 2.55 7.81 14.35
CA GLY A 164 1.66 8.86 13.85
C GLY A 164 0.23 8.73 14.36
N ASP A 165 -0.57 9.74 14.04
CA ASP A 165 -1.98 9.95 14.44
C ASP A 165 -2.96 9.73 13.27
N SER A 166 -2.47 9.11 12.20
CA SER A 166 -3.24 8.92 10.98
C SER A 166 -4.33 7.84 11.06
N MET A 167 -4.31 7.03 12.12
CA MET A 167 -5.28 5.95 12.37
C MET A 167 -5.98 6.13 13.73
N LEU A 168 -6.29 7.37 14.11
CA LEU A 168 -7.13 7.64 15.28
C LEU A 168 -8.46 6.86 15.18
N PRO A 169 -8.94 6.24 16.28
CA PRO A 169 -8.54 6.48 17.67
C PRO A 169 -7.30 5.70 18.15
N LEU A 170 -6.62 4.92 17.29
CA LEU A 170 -5.40 4.21 17.69
C LEU A 170 -4.23 5.21 17.80
N PRO A 171 -3.67 5.45 18.99
CA PRO A 171 -2.64 6.46 19.18
C PRO A 171 -1.28 5.99 18.66
N SER A 172 -0.40 6.95 18.36
CA SER A 172 1.01 6.67 18.06
C SER A 172 1.67 5.90 19.20
N GLY A 173 2.58 4.98 18.86
CA GLY A 173 3.26 4.13 19.84
C GLY A 173 2.48 2.87 20.22
N SER A 174 1.26 2.71 19.71
CA SER A 174 0.52 1.44 19.80
C SER A 174 1.25 0.34 19.03
N ILE A 175 1.11 -0.90 19.50
CA ILE A 175 1.66 -2.08 18.85
C ILE A 175 0.52 -2.80 18.16
N VAL A 176 0.59 -2.97 16.84
CA VAL A 176 -0.41 -3.71 16.07
C VAL A 176 0.14 -5.09 15.74
N ILE A 177 -0.62 -6.13 16.06
CA ILE A 177 -0.31 -7.52 15.72
C ILE A 177 -1.02 -7.85 14.42
N GLY A 178 -0.22 -8.13 13.40
CA GLY A 178 -0.66 -8.52 12.07
C GLY A 178 -0.48 -10.01 11.82
N GLU A 179 -1.41 -10.60 11.10
CA GLU A 179 -1.34 -11.96 10.53
C GLU A 179 -0.85 -11.88 9.09
N TYR A 180 0.16 -12.68 8.73
CA TYR A 180 0.75 -12.65 7.39
C TYR A 180 -0.29 -13.02 6.33
N VAL A 181 -0.41 -12.20 5.28
CA VAL A 181 -1.29 -12.49 4.15
C VAL A 181 -0.46 -12.97 2.96
N GLN A 182 -0.64 -14.24 2.60
CA GLN A 182 -0.02 -14.85 1.43
C GLN A 182 -0.71 -14.43 0.13
N ASP A 183 -2.05 -14.49 0.12
CA ASP A 183 -2.89 -14.18 -1.04
C ASP A 183 -3.44 -12.75 -0.94
N TRP A 184 -2.83 -11.86 -1.72
CA TRP A 184 -3.17 -10.45 -1.81
C TRP A 184 -4.41 -10.20 -2.68
N GLU A 185 -4.83 -11.16 -3.50
CA GLU A 185 -6.04 -10.98 -4.32
C GLU A 185 -7.30 -10.90 -3.47
N ASN A 186 -7.34 -11.65 -2.38
CA ASN A 186 -8.51 -11.84 -1.53
C ASN A 186 -8.49 -10.94 -0.27
N LEU A 187 -7.71 -9.85 -0.30
CA LEU A 187 -7.76 -8.84 0.74
C LEU A 187 -9.17 -8.23 0.83
N LYS A 188 -9.75 -8.26 2.03
CA LYS A 188 -11.05 -7.63 2.30
C LYS A 188 -10.87 -6.12 2.36
N SER A 189 -11.49 -5.42 1.42
CA SER A 189 -11.57 -3.95 1.43
C SER A 189 -12.30 -3.45 2.66
N GLY A 190 -11.82 -2.35 3.23
CA GLY A 190 -12.38 -1.76 4.44
C GLY A 190 -11.80 -2.33 5.75
N ASP A 191 -11.00 -3.39 5.72
CA ASP A 191 -10.25 -3.85 6.89
C ASP A 191 -8.91 -3.08 7.02
N THR A 192 -8.30 -3.12 8.20
CA THR A 192 -6.99 -2.51 8.44
C THR A 192 -5.85 -3.51 8.27
N TYR A 193 -4.79 -3.04 7.62
CA TYR A 193 -3.61 -3.83 7.30
C TYR A 193 -2.35 -3.03 7.58
N ILE A 194 -1.28 -3.75 7.86
CA ILE A 194 0.07 -3.24 7.85
C ILE A 194 0.66 -3.61 6.50
N VAL A 195 1.03 -2.62 5.73
CA VAL A 195 1.62 -2.79 4.39
C VAL A 195 3.06 -2.33 4.49
N ILE A 196 3.97 -3.18 4.02
CA ILE A 196 5.40 -2.88 3.94
C ILE A 196 5.72 -2.69 2.48
N SER A 197 6.17 -1.49 2.11
CA SER A 197 6.55 -1.17 0.74
C SER A 197 7.98 -0.63 0.67
N LYS A 198 8.59 -0.74 -0.51
CA LYS A 198 9.96 -0.29 -0.77
C LYS A 198 10.14 1.22 -0.55
N ASN A 199 9.11 2.01 -0.85
CA ASN A 199 9.19 3.48 -0.88
C ASN A 199 8.59 4.12 0.38
N GLU A 200 7.46 3.62 0.87
CA GLU A 200 6.75 4.19 2.04
C GLU A 200 7.19 3.56 3.36
N GLY A 201 7.91 2.43 3.31
CA GLY A 201 8.28 1.68 4.49
C GLY A 201 7.08 0.94 5.11
N ILE A 202 6.99 0.96 6.44
CA ILE A 202 5.94 0.24 7.20
C ILE A 202 4.79 1.22 7.49
N VAL A 203 3.62 0.95 6.93
CA VAL A 203 2.43 1.78 7.13
C VAL A 203 1.25 0.95 7.61
N TYR A 204 0.48 1.48 8.56
CA TYR A 204 -0.77 0.87 9.04
C TYR A 204 -1.96 1.73 8.59
N LYS A 205 -2.84 1.16 7.77
CA LYS A 205 -3.97 1.87 7.14
C LYS A 205 -5.16 0.96 6.91
N ARG A 206 -6.33 1.56 6.69
CA ARG A 206 -7.47 0.86 6.09
C ARG A 206 -7.21 0.69 4.59
N VAL A 207 -7.39 -0.51 4.07
CA VAL A 207 -7.06 -0.81 2.66
C VAL A 207 -8.32 -0.99 1.85
N THR A 208 -8.35 -0.38 0.66
CA THR A 208 -9.28 -0.77 -0.40
C THR A 208 -8.50 -1.53 -1.47
N ASN A 209 -8.86 -2.80 -1.66
CA ASN A 209 -8.19 -3.70 -2.59
C ASN A 209 -8.64 -3.39 -4.02
N LEU A 210 -7.75 -2.76 -4.80
CA LEU A 210 -7.94 -2.48 -6.22
C LEU A 210 -6.89 -3.21 -7.07
N LEU A 211 -6.25 -4.26 -6.53
CA LEU A 211 -5.16 -4.97 -7.21
C LEU A 211 -5.61 -5.58 -8.54
N LYS A 212 -6.76 -6.26 -8.57
CA LYS A 212 -7.30 -6.86 -9.81
C LYS A 212 -7.71 -5.82 -10.86
N GLN A 213 -8.16 -4.66 -10.44
CA GLN A 213 -8.76 -3.66 -11.32
C GLN A 213 -7.73 -2.64 -11.82
N ARG A 214 -6.79 -2.27 -10.96
CA ARG A 214 -5.88 -1.14 -11.16
C ARG A 214 -4.44 -1.43 -10.74
N GLY A 215 -4.17 -2.59 -10.13
CA GLY A 215 -2.81 -2.93 -9.69
C GLY A 215 -2.31 -2.22 -8.45
N VAL A 216 -3.22 -1.63 -7.69
CA VAL A 216 -2.88 -0.79 -6.54
C VAL A 216 -3.68 -1.17 -5.31
N LEU A 217 -3.11 -0.94 -4.13
CA LEU A 217 -3.85 -0.83 -2.89
C LEU A 217 -4.08 0.63 -2.59
N LEU A 218 -5.34 1.02 -2.39
CA LEU A 218 -5.67 2.35 -1.91
C LEU A 218 -5.61 2.34 -0.38
N MET A 219 -4.72 3.16 0.15
CA MET A 219 -4.42 3.32 1.56
C MET A 219 -5.25 4.48 2.10
N VAL A 220 -6.19 4.18 2.98
CA VAL A 220 -7.13 5.12 3.58
C VAL A 220 -6.83 5.28 5.06
N SER A 221 -6.70 6.54 5.48
CA SER A 221 -6.52 6.91 6.88
C SER A 221 -7.87 7.00 7.57
N ASP A 222 -7.98 6.51 8.80
CA ASP A 222 -9.18 6.72 9.62
C ASP A 222 -9.26 8.16 10.14
N ASN A 223 -8.13 8.88 10.16
CA ASN A 223 -8.09 10.32 10.41
C ASN A 223 -8.34 11.11 9.10
N PRO A 224 -9.44 11.89 8.99
CA PRO A 224 -9.79 12.66 7.79
C PRO A 224 -8.77 13.75 7.40
N ALA A 225 -7.87 14.12 8.32
CA ALA A 225 -6.79 15.07 8.02
C ALA A 225 -5.75 14.53 7.02
N TYR A 226 -5.77 13.22 6.76
CA TYR A 226 -4.85 12.55 5.86
C TYR A 226 -5.56 12.05 4.61
N GLU A 227 -5.15 12.54 3.44
CA GLU A 227 -5.71 12.11 2.17
C GLU A 227 -5.36 10.64 1.85
N PRO A 228 -6.27 9.90 1.18
CA PRO A 228 -5.96 8.59 0.66
C PRO A 228 -4.87 8.62 -0.41
N TYR A 229 -4.01 7.61 -0.43
CA TYR A 229 -2.95 7.45 -1.43
C TYR A 229 -2.86 6.00 -1.91
N ALA A 230 -2.31 5.77 -3.11
CA ALA A 230 -2.23 4.45 -3.71
C ALA A 230 -0.79 3.90 -3.64
N ILE A 231 -0.65 2.62 -3.28
CA ILE A 231 0.62 1.88 -3.35
C ILE A 231 0.52 0.85 -4.47
N GLY A 232 1.51 0.80 -5.34
CA GLY A 232 1.55 -0.18 -6.44
C GLY A 232 1.90 -1.58 -5.94
N ALA A 233 1.28 -2.60 -6.53
CA ALA A 233 1.53 -4.00 -6.16
C ALA A 233 3.01 -4.42 -6.21
N LEU A 234 3.79 -3.83 -7.12
CA LEU A 234 5.23 -4.11 -7.31
C LEU A 234 6.15 -3.48 -6.26
N GLU A 235 5.61 -2.49 -5.53
CA GLU A 235 6.31 -1.81 -4.45
C GLU A 235 6.09 -2.52 -3.11
N ILE A 236 5.01 -3.29 -3.00
CA ILE A 236 4.64 -4.01 -1.79
C ILE A 236 5.56 -5.22 -1.63
N VAL A 237 6.09 -5.37 -0.42
CA VAL A 237 6.95 -6.47 0.01
C VAL A 237 6.13 -7.45 0.85
N GLU A 238 5.40 -6.94 1.85
CA GLU A 238 4.60 -7.74 2.77
C GLU A 238 3.27 -7.05 3.10
N ILE A 239 2.25 -7.86 3.37
CA ILE A 239 0.95 -7.40 3.87
C ILE A 239 0.58 -8.24 5.08
N TRP A 240 0.19 -7.57 6.16
CA TRP A 240 -0.24 -8.19 7.40
C TRP A 240 -1.62 -7.70 7.78
N LYS A 241 -2.58 -8.61 7.95
CA LYS A 241 -3.94 -8.28 8.38
C LYS A 241 -3.94 -8.01 9.88
N ALA A 242 -4.39 -6.83 10.31
CA ALA A 242 -4.45 -6.52 11.73
C ALA A 242 -5.47 -7.43 12.45
N LYS A 243 -5.04 -8.08 13.53
CA LYS A 243 -5.88 -8.95 14.37
C LYS A 243 -6.05 -8.43 15.78
N ALA A 244 -5.03 -7.77 16.31
CA ALA A 244 -5.05 -7.19 17.64
C ALA A 244 -4.16 -5.95 17.68
N PHE A 245 -4.40 -5.11 18.68
CA PHE A 245 -3.54 -3.97 18.99
C PHE A 245 -3.34 -3.89 20.50
N ILE A 246 -2.17 -3.43 20.91
CA ILE A 246 -1.78 -3.16 22.29
C ILE A 246 -1.48 -1.68 22.35
N ILE A 247 -2.30 -0.94 23.09
CA ILE A 247 -2.04 0.48 23.35
C ILE A 247 -1.19 0.53 24.60
N ASN A 248 0.08 0.91 24.42
CA ASN A 248 1.04 0.99 25.52
C ASN A 248 0.91 2.36 26.17
N ASP A 249 -0.23 2.61 26.81
CA ASP A 249 -0.43 3.86 27.50
C ASP A 249 -1.20 3.70 28.82
N THR A 250 -0.52 4.08 29.89
CA THR A 250 -1.11 4.35 31.20
C THR A 250 -2.09 5.54 31.13
N TYR A 251 -2.11 6.31 30.02
CA TYR A 251 -2.96 7.49 29.77
C TYR A 251 -4.30 7.25 29.04
N ILE A 252 -4.74 5.99 28.84
CA ILE A 252 -6.09 5.72 28.31
C ILE A 252 -7.19 6.12 29.33
N GLY A 253 -6.85 6.20 30.62
CA GLY A 253 -7.81 6.48 31.69
C GLY A 253 -8.50 7.84 31.54
N ASP A 254 -7.73 8.90 31.29
CA ASP A 254 -8.26 10.26 31.36
C ASP A 254 -8.43 10.89 29.97
N SER A 255 -7.43 10.86 29.08
CA SER A 255 -7.44 11.74 27.90
C SER A 255 -8.37 11.30 26.75
N LEU A 256 -8.53 9.99 26.51
CA LEU A 256 -9.39 9.49 25.43
C LEU A 256 -10.86 9.65 25.79
N TRP A 257 -11.21 9.30 27.04
CA TRP A 257 -12.55 9.49 27.57
C TRP A 257 -12.88 10.96 27.70
N GLU A 258 -11.96 11.82 28.18
CA GLU A 258 -12.16 13.27 28.21
C GLU A 258 -12.41 13.85 26.81
N ARG A 259 -11.64 13.42 25.79
CA ARG A 259 -11.87 13.88 24.41
C ARG A 259 -13.22 13.39 23.86
N LEU A 260 -13.59 12.14 24.12
CA LEU A 260 -14.89 11.61 23.72
C LEU A 260 -16.04 12.32 24.45
N PHE A 261 -15.91 12.56 25.74
CA PHE A 261 -16.90 13.29 26.53
C PHE A 261 -16.97 14.75 26.13
N ALA A 262 -15.85 15.39 25.81
CA ALA A 262 -15.80 16.74 25.29
C ALA A 262 -16.53 16.84 23.95
N GLU A 263 -16.34 15.88 23.04
CA GLU A 263 -17.05 15.91 21.76
C GLU A 263 -18.52 15.50 21.85
N ILE A 264 -18.87 14.58 22.74
CA ILE A 264 -20.28 14.31 23.03
C ILE A 264 -20.94 15.55 23.66
N ALA A 265 -20.22 16.29 24.52
CA ALA A 265 -20.70 17.52 25.11
C ALA A 265 -20.85 18.65 24.08
N SER A 266 -19.89 18.79 23.15
CA SER A 266 -19.94 19.77 22.06
C SER A 266 -21.14 19.50 21.13
N LEU A 267 -21.32 18.24 20.70
CA LEU A 267 -22.46 17.81 19.88
C LEU A 267 -23.80 18.03 20.60
N ARG A 268 -23.87 17.72 21.91
CA ARG A 268 -25.08 17.99 22.70
C ARG A 268 -25.39 19.49 22.81
N ALA A 269 -24.36 20.32 22.97
CA ALA A 269 -24.51 21.77 23.02
C ALA A 269 -25.00 22.33 21.67
N GLU A 270 -24.46 21.82 20.57
CA GLU A 270 -24.87 22.18 19.21
C GLU A 270 -26.31 21.75 18.89
N LEU A 271 -26.68 20.52 19.24
CA LEU A 271 -28.07 20.04 19.12
C LEU A 271 -29.05 20.87 19.94
N LYS A 272 -28.65 21.31 21.15
CA LYS A 272 -29.48 22.18 22.00
C LYS A 272 -29.64 23.57 21.39
N ARG A 273 -28.59 24.12 20.76
CA ARG A 273 -28.65 25.39 20.02
C ARG A 273 -29.56 25.30 18.81
N LEU A 274 -29.46 24.23 18.02
CA LEU A 274 -30.32 23.98 16.85
C LEU A 274 -31.79 23.83 17.25
N LYS A 275 -32.10 23.06 18.31
CA LYS A 275 -33.47 22.97 18.85
C LYS A 275 -33.99 24.31 19.36
N GLY A 276 -33.15 25.09 20.05
CA GLY A 276 -33.54 26.41 20.56
C GLY A 276 -33.70 27.49 19.48
N SER A 277 -33.10 27.31 18.31
CA SER A 277 -33.30 28.18 17.14
C SER A 277 -34.63 27.88 16.45
N ASN A 278 -34.95 26.59 16.23
CA ASN A 278 -36.23 26.18 15.63
C ASN A 278 -37.44 26.62 16.48
N ASP A 279 -37.34 26.57 17.81
CA ASP A 279 -38.42 27.03 18.71
C ASP A 279 -38.65 28.56 18.70
N LYS A 280 -37.67 29.34 18.23
CA LYS A 280 -37.79 30.80 18.08
C LYS A 280 -38.37 31.18 16.72
N ASP A 281 -38.05 30.44 15.67
CA ASP A 281 -38.57 30.68 14.32
C ASP A 281 -40.07 30.29 14.23
N ASP A 282 -40.51 29.23 14.91
CA ASP A 282 -41.94 28.87 15.00
C ASP A 282 -42.79 29.86 15.82
N LYS A 283 -42.17 30.65 16.70
CA LYS A 283 -42.85 31.71 17.46
C LYS A 283 -42.94 33.05 16.75
N LEU A 284 -42.25 33.22 15.62
CA LEU A 284 -42.33 34.42 14.78
C LEU A 284 -43.32 34.25 13.61
N LEU A 285 -43.92 33.07 13.45
CA LEU A 285 -44.90 32.73 12.40
C LEU A 285 -46.34 32.54 12.90
N ASN A 286 -46.63 32.85 14.17
CA ASN A 286 -47.99 32.88 14.74
C ASN A 286 -48.35 34.28 15.26
#